data_AF-A0A7K3PHB8-F1
#
_entry.id   AF-A0A7K3PHB8-F1
#
_cell.length_a   1.000
_cell.length_b   1.000
_cell.length_c   1.000
_cell.angle_alpha   90.00
_cell.angle_beta   90.00
_cell.angle_gamma   90.00
#
_symmetry.space_group_name_H-M   'P 1'
#
loop_
_entity.id
_entity.type
_entity.pdbx_description
1 polymer ?
#
loop_
_entity_poly.entity_id
_entity_poly.type
_entity_poly.pdbx_seq_one_letter_code
_entity_poly.pdbx_strand_id
1 'polypeptide(L)' 'AAPTTAAFEHAVDLELAAAEPLRDNAYKVPLARRLALDVLGRLAPPATT' A
#
# COMPACT_ATOMS: atom_id res chain seq x y z
N ALA A 1 17.86 -6.05 -3.68
CA ALA A 1 17.64 -4.59 -3.69
C ALA A 1 16.88 -4.21 -2.43
N ALA A 2 17.17 -3.06 -1.81
CA ALA A 2 16.33 -2.56 -0.72
C ALA A 2 14.95 -2.16 -1.27
N PRO A 3 13.86 -2.38 -0.52
CA PRO A 3 12.54 -1.95 -0.95
C PRO A 3 12.47 -0.41 -1.02
N THR A 4 11.77 0.12 -2.01
CA THR A 4 11.56 1.57 -2.19
C THR A 4 10.09 1.92 -2.01
N THR A 5 9.81 3.18 -1.69
CA THR A 5 8.43 3.68 -1.61
C THR A 5 7.66 3.44 -2.91
N ALA A 6 8.28 3.71 -4.06
CA ALA A 6 7.66 3.47 -5.37
C ALA A 6 7.33 1.99 -5.61
N ALA A 7 8.17 1.08 -5.12
CA ALA A 7 7.89 -0.36 -5.21
C ALA A 7 6.69 -0.74 -4.34
N PHE A 8 6.56 -0.16 -3.14
CA PHE A 8 5.38 -0.38 -2.30
C PHE A 8 4.11 0.18 -2.91
N GLU A 9 4.14 1.41 -3.44
CA GLU A 9 3.00 2.03 -4.13
C GLU A 9 2.53 1.16 -5.28
N HIS A 10 3.44 0.73 -6.14
CA HIS A 10 3.10 -0.12 -7.27
C HIS A 10 2.49 -1.46 -6.83
N ALA A 11 3.09 -2.12 -5.84
CA ALA A 11 2.59 -3.40 -5.33
C ALA A 11 1.19 -3.27 -4.72
N VAL A 12 0.98 -2.26 -3.87
CA VAL A 12 -0.32 -2.01 -3.22
C VAL A 12 -1.38 -1.65 -4.26
N ASP A 13 -1.04 -0.86 -5.28
CA ASP A 13 -1.96 -0.50 -6.35
C ASP A 13 -2.37 -1.71 -7.20
N LEU A 14 -1.44 -2.65 -7.46
CA LEU A 14 -1.74 -3.91 -8.14
C LEU A 14 -2.69 -4.81 -7.34
N GLU A 15 -2.45 -4.98 -6.04
CA GLU A 15 -3.32 -5.79 -5.18
C GLU A 15 -4.73 -5.20 -5.08
N LEU A 16 -4.83 -3.88 -4.90
CA LEU A 16 -6.12 -3.19 -4.77
C LEU A 16 -6.90 -3.08 -6.09
N ALA A 17 -6.25 -3.27 -7.25
CA ALA A 17 -6.94 -3.28 -8.54
C ALA A 17 -7.97 -4.42 -8.66
N ALA A 18 -7.80 -5.50 -7.90
CA ALA A 18 -8.74 -6.63 -7.84
C ALA A 18 -9.90 -6.40 -6.84
N ALA A 19 -9.93 -5.27 -6.13
CA ALA A 19 -10.96 -5.02 -5.13
C ALA A 19 -12.32 -4.77 -5.78
N GLU A 20 -13.34 -5.50 -5.31
CA GLU A 20 -14.75 -5.30 -5.67
C GLU A 20 -15.53 -4.80 -4.44
N PRO A 21 -15.70 -3.47 -4.27
CA PRO A 21 -16.36 -2.95 -3.10
C PRO A 21 -17.87 -3.14 -3.16
N LEU A 22 -18.46 -3.39 -1.99
CA LEU A 22 -19.90 -3.39 -1.79
C LEU A 22 -20.39 -1.98 -1.44
N ARG A 23 -21.71 -1.77 -1.56
CA ARG A 23 -22.42 -0.49 -1.38
C ARG A 23 -21.87 0.38 -0.24
N ASP A 24 -21.60 -0.22 0.92
CA ASP A 24 -21.28 0.50 2.15
C ASP A 24 -19.82 0.37 2.58
N ASN A 25 -18.93 -0.16 1.73
CA ASN A 25 -17.53 -0.42 2.12
C ASN A 25 -16.47 0.08 1.12
N ALA A 26 -16.85 0.82 0.07
CA ALA A 26 -15.92 1.40 -0.90
C ALA A 26 -14.80 2.23 -0.28
N TYR A 27 -15.05 2.88 0.87
CA TYR A 27 -14.03 3.62 1.61
C TYR A 27 -12.86 2.74 2.10
N LYS A 28 -13.04 1.41 2.19
CA LYS A 28 -12.00 0.49 2.65
C LYS A 28 -10.83 0.39 1.67
N VAL A 29 -11.05 0.60 0.37
CA VAL A 29 -9.98 0.54 -0.64
C VAL A 29 -8.94 1.64 -0.44
N PRO A 30 -9.30 2.95 -0.42
CA PRO A 30 -8.32 4.00 -0.15
C PRO A 30 -7.78 3.96 1.29
N LEU A 31 -8.55 3.46 2.26
CA LEU A 31 -8.05 3.26 3.63
C LEU A 31 -6.96 2.16 3.67
N ALA A 32 -7.20 1.01 3.05
CA ALA A 32 -6.25 -0.09 2.96
C ALA A 32 -4.96 0.36 2.26
N ARG A 33 -5.05 1.14 1.17
CA ARG A 33 -3.88 1.71 0.50
C ARG A 33 -2.99 2.50 1.46
N ARG A 34 -3.57 3.44 2.20
CA ARG A 34 -2.84 4.31 3.13
C ARG A 34 -2.20 3.50 4.25
N LEU A 35 -2.96 2.58 4.84
CA LEU A 35 -2.47 1.72 5.93
C LEU A 35 -1.33 0.82 5.46
N ALA A 36 -1.44 0.23 4.27
CA ALA A 36 -0.39 -0.61 3.71
C ALA A 36 0.91 0.17 3.50
N LEU A 37 0.86 1.35 2.86
CA LEU A 37 2.04 2.17 2.62
C LEU A 37 2.68 2.67 3.92
N ASP A 38 1.86 3.08 4.88
CA ASP A 38 2.31 3.53 6.19
C ASP A 38 3.00 2.41 7.00
N VAL A 39 2.40 1.21 7.03
CA VAL A 39 3.00 0.05 7.69
C VAL A 39 4.28 -0.40 6.99
N LEU A 40 4.26 -0.54 5.66
CA LEU A 40 5.44 -0.96 4.90
C LEU A 40 6.58 0.05 5.01
N GLY A 41 6.26 1.35 4.98
CA GLY A 41 7.24 2.43 5.20
C GLY A 41 7.89 2.38 6.58
N ARG A 42 7.13 2.06 7.64
CA ARG A 42 7.69 1.87 8.99
C ARG A 42 8.52 0.60 9.16
N LEU A 43 8.19 -0.47 8.43
CA LEU A 43 8.91 -1.74 8.49
C LEU A 43 10.16 -1.75 7.60
N ALA A 44 10.21 -0.87 6.59
CA ALA A 44 11.37 -0.76 5.72
C ALA A 44 12.60 -0.30 6.53
N PRO A 45 13.78 -0.90 6.27
CA PRO A 45 15.03 -0.38 6.81
C PRO A 45 15.19 1.09 6.43
N PRO A 46 15.82 1.91 7.30
CA PRO A 46 16.17 3.27 6.94
C PRO A 46 16.98 3.25 5.64
N ALA A 47 16.67 4.17 4.73
CA ALA A 47 17.43 4.30 3.50
C ALA A 47 18.89 4.54 3.85
N THR A 48 19.76 3.57 3.55
CA THR A 48 21.21 3.75 3.66
C THR A 48 21.59 4.84 2.68
N THR A 49 21.89 6.03 3.21
CA THR A 49 22.52 7.14 2.47
C THR A 49 23.97 6.77 2.17
#